data_AF-A0A7G9Y6Z2-F1
#
_entry.id   AF-A0A7G9Y6Z2-F1
#
_cell.length_a   1.000
_cell.length_b   1.000
_cell.length_c   1.000
_cell.angle_alpha   90.00
_cell.angle_beta   90.00
_cell.angle_gamma   90.00
#
_symmetry.space_group_name_H-M   'P 1'
#
loop_
_entity.id
_entity.type
_entity.pdbx_description
1 polymer ?
#
loop_
_entity_poly.entity_id
_entity_poly.type
_entity_poly.pdbx_seq_one_letter_code
_entity_poly.pdbx_strand_id
1 'polypeptide(L)'
;MVVGPFNYTGVNITYLADLVGGITPSNSMKITASDGYSMTYTYEQAMGDIATYEGTTGPMTMVIAYEEDGNPISSDCGGPLRIAFVGSDSPITDGHFWCKYINKIEILGGVADWNLTLTGAIRDMPDRSTIESCVGCHRTSWTDGSSQEWSGIPLWLLVGVVDDSMNETAKHYFNDTVAEIGYNVTVAAGDGYCKTFNSTIVARNDELIIANELNGTALPQECLPLKLVGPNLTKSEMVSGVAEIRIPELIVCGDANHDGILTTVDAVLALRMAVGSVETDLVADMNGDGQVTSVDALMILQTVYMWSS
;
A
#
# COMPACT_ATOMS: atom_id res chain seq x y z
N MET A 1 -6.77 -14.02 -5.71
CA MET A 1 -6.60 -15.45 -6.08
C MET A 1 -5.13 -15.78 -6.00
N VAL A 2 -4.76 -16.73 -5.15
CA VAL A 2 -3.37 -17.25 -5.07
C VAL A 2 -3.11 -18.12 -6.30
N VAL A 3 -1.95 -17.95 -6.93
CA VAL A 3 -1.51 -18.76 -8.08
C VAL A 3 -0.18 -19.41 -7.69
N GLY A 4 -0.14 -20.75 -7.68
CA GLY A 4 1.00 -21.54 -7.18
C GLY A 4 0.69 -22.27 -5.87
N PRO A 5 1.71 -22.83 -5.18
CA PRO A 5 3.15 -22.70 -5.48
C PRO A 5 3.60 -23.53 -6.70
N PHE A 6 4.67 -23.09 -7.36
CA PHE A 6 5.36 -23.78 -8.46
C PHE A 6 6.85 -23.89 -8.19
N ASN A 7 7.54 -24.82 -8.87
CA ASN A 7 8.99 -24.87 -8.85
C ASN A 7 9.58 -23.96 -9.93
N TYR A 8 10.54 -23.11 -9.57
CA TYR A 8 11.23 -22.23 -10.53
C TYR A 8 12.71 -22.58 -10.65
N THR A 9 13.20 -22.64 -11.89
CA THR A 9 14.64 -22.64 -12.19
C THR A 9 15.04 -21.25 -12.68
N GLY A 10 16.10 -20.69 -12.11
CA GLY A 10 16.54 -19.34 -12.43
C GLY A 10 17.97 -19.02 -12.01
N VAL A 11 18.42 -17.84 -12.40
CA VAL A 11 19.71 -17.28 -11.98
C VAL A 11 19.51 -16.39 -10.76
N ASN A 12 20.32 -16.58 -9.72
CA ASN A 12 20.27 -15.73 -8.53
C ASN A 12 20.55 -14.27 -8.90
N ILE A 13 19.73 -13.36 -8.39
CA ILE A 13 19.84 -11.94 -8.70
C ILE A 13 21.18 -11.34 -8.26
N THR A 14 21.76 -11.83 -7.15
CA THR A 14 23.06 -11.35 -6.65
C THR A 14 24.19 -11.71 -7.59
N TYR A 15 24.15 -12.90 -8.21
CA TYR A 15 25.11 -13.28 -9.23
C TYR A 15 25.08 -12.32 -10.41
N LEU A 16 23.89 -11.90 -10.86
CA LEU A 16 23.76 -10.93 -11.95
C LEU A 16 24.25 -9.53 -11.54
N ALA A 17 24.00 -9.12 -10.30
CA ALA A 17 24.51 -7.86 -9.76
C ALA A 17 26.04 -7.85 -9.72
N ASP A 18 26.68 -8.94 -9.31
CA ASP A 18 28.14 -9.08 -9.24
C ASP A 18 28.82 -8.90 -10.60
N LEU A 19 28.15 -9.25 -11.70
CA LEU A 19 28.66 -9.02 -13.07
C LEU A 19 28.86 -7.55 -13.41
N VAL A 20 28.22 -6.63 -12.68
CA VAL A 20 28.26 -5.17 -12.92
C VAL A 20 28.78 -4.39 -11.71
N GLY A 21 29.46 -5.05 -10.78
CA GLY A 21 30.09 -4.41 -9.62
C GLY A 21 29.41 -4.67 -8.27
N GLY A 22 28.37 -5.51 -8.25
CA GLY A 22 27.65 -5.91 -7.05
C GLY A 22 26.59 -4.89 -6.62
N ILE A 23 25.81 -5.27 -5.61
CA ILE A 23 24.80 -4.43 -4.97
C ILE A 23 25.08 -4.34 -3.46
N THR A 24 24.88 -3.16 -2.87
CA THR A 24 25.14 -2.89 -1.45
C THR A 24 23.91 -2.26 -0.78
N PRO A 25 23.85 -2.16 0.57
CA PRO A 25 22.74 -1.49 1.27
C PRO A 25 22.49 -0.02 0.86
N SER A 26 23.43 0.63 0.17
CA SER A 26 23.22 1.97 -0.38
C SER A 26 22.56 1.97 -1.77
N ASN A 27 22.12 0.82 -2.26
CA ASN A 27 21.53 0.64 -3.58
C ASN A 27 20.09 0.14 -3.51
N SER A 28 19.40 0.29 -4.63
CA SER A 28 18.14 -0.40 -4.92
C SER A 28 18.26 -1.12 -6.26
N MET A 29 17.32 -2.02 -6.54
CA MET A 29 17.27 -2.72 -7.82
C MET A 29 15.96 -2.41 -8.53
N LYS A 30 16.03 -1.89 -9.76
CA LYS A 30 14.86 -1.70 -10.62
C LYS A 30 14.80 -2.77 -11.69
N ILE A 31 13.67 -3.46 -11.78
CA ILE A 31 13.36 -4.44 -12.83
C ILE A 31 12.31 -3.84 -13.74
N THR A 32 12.57 -3.81 -15.05
CA THR A 32 11.64 -3.28 -16.05
C THR A 32 11.26 -4.37 -17.05
N ALA A 33 9.96 -4.56 -17.20
CA ALA A 33 9.32 -5.45 -18.17
C ALA A 33 9.30 -4.83 -19.56
N SER A 34 9.12 -5.65 -20.59
CA SER A 34 9.04 -5.19 -21.98
C SER A 34 7.82 -4.32 -22.30
N ASP A 35 6.76 -4.41 -21.49
CA ASP A 35 5.54 -3.60 -21.59
C ASP A 35 5.64 -2.24 -20.87
N GLY A 36 6.78 -1.96 -20.23
CA GLY A 36 7.03 -0.72 -19.50
C GLY A 36 6.68 -0.77 -18.01
N TYR A 37 6.05 -1.85 -17.52
CA TYR A 37 5.89 -2.05 -16.09
C TYR A 37 7.27 -2.15 -15.43
N SER A 38 7.43 -1.54 -14.25
CA SER A 38 8.68 -1.61 -13.52
C SER A 38 8.45 -1.64 -12.01
N MET A 39 9.30 -2.38 -11.31
CA MET A 39 9.32 -2.43 -9.85
C MET A 39 10.71 -2.11 -9.33
N THR A 40 10.76 -1.32 -8.26
CA THR A 40 12.00 -1.03 -7.54
C THR A 40 11.98 -1.76 -6.20
N TYR A 41 12.96 -2.63 -6.00
CA TYR A 41 13.20 -3.38 -4.77
C TYR A 41 14.25 -2.63 -3.94
N THR A 42 14.03 -2.52 -2.63
CA THR A 42 15.11 -2.13 -1.71
C THR A 42 16.24 -3.16 -1.74
N TYR A 43 17.39 -2.84 -1.15
CA TYR A 43 18.47 -3.82 -1.02
C TYR A 43 17.97 -5.08 -0.30
N GLU A 44 17.26 -4.90 0.81
CA GLU A 44 16.70 -5.97 1.65
C GLU A 44 15.71 -6.83 0.86
N GLN A 45 14.78 -6.22 0.12
CA GLN A 45 13.83 -6.92 -0.74
C GLN A 45 14.55 -7.71 -1.85
N ALA A 46 15.61 -7.15 -2.45
CA ALA A 46 16.43 -7.84 -3.44
C ALA A 46 17.23 -9.01 -2.83
N MET A 47 17.57 -8.93 -1.54
CA MET A 47 18.15 -10.03 -0.76
C MET A 47 17.11 -11.03 -0.26
N GLY A 48 15.82 -10.84 -0.58
CA GLY A 48 14.72 -11.74 -0.26
C GLY A 48 14.07 -11.52 1.09
N ASP A 49 14.28 -10.36 1.71
CA ASP A 49 13.50 -9.91 2.87
C ASP A 49 12.21 -9.25 2.38
N ILE A 50 11.20 -10.10 2.12
CA ILE A 50 9.88 -9.69 1.64
C ILE A 50 8.81 -10.27 2.56
N ALA A 51 7.80 -9.46 2.86
CA ALA A 51 6.64 -9.91 3.61
C ALA A 51 5.88 -11.01 2.85
N THR A 52 5.60 -12.12 3.54
CA THR A 52 4.73 -13.18 3.04
C THR A 52 3.33 -13.06 3.63
N TYR A 53 2.33 -13.65 2.97
CA TYR A 53 0.95 -13.68 3.47
C TYR A 53 0.81 -14.33 4.86
N GLU A 54 1.71 -15.25 5.21
CA GLU A 54 1.71 -15.95 6.51
C GLU A 54 2.46 -15.17 7.62
N GLY A 55 2.90 -13.93 7.34
CA GLY A 55 3.56 -13.07 8.32
C GLY A 55 4.99 -13.49 8.70
N THR A 56 5.54 -14.52 8.03
CA THR A 56 6.94 -14.93 8.21
C THR A 56 7.83 -14.22 7.19
N THR A 57 8.84 -13.49 7.66
CA THR A 57 10.01 -13.11 6.84
C THR A 57 11.01 -14.27 6.92
N GLY A 58 10.96 -15.16 5.93
CA GLY A 58 12.02 -16.14 5.71
C GLY A 58 12.97 -15.61 4.64
N PRO A 59 14.31 -15.84 4.71
CA PRO A 59 15.20 -15.41 3.65
C PRO A 59 14.87 -16.18 2.37
N MET A 60 14.16 -15.51 1.47
CA MET A 60 13.84 -16.03 0.14
C MET A 60 15.05 -15.78 -0.78
N THR A 61 15.16 -16.52 -1.86
CA THR A 61 16.12 -16.21 -2.92
C THR A 61 15.39 -15.59 -4.09
N MET A 62 15.71 -14.34 -4.40
CA MET A 62 15.23 -13.69 -5.62
C MET A 62 16.02 -14.23 -6.82
N VAL A 63 15.29 -14.74 -7.82
CA VAL A 63 15.87 -15.26 -9.06
C VAL A 63 15.22 -14.61 -10.28
N ILE A 64 16.01 -14.48 -11.35
CA ILE A 64 15.48 -14.37 -12.71
C ILE A 64 15.16 -15.79 -13.17
N ALA A 65 13.88 -16.17 -13.07
CA ALA A 65 13.41 -17.48 -13.48
C ALA A 65 13.22 -17.56 -14.99
N TYR A 66 13.63 -18.69 -15.57
CA TYR A 66 13.45 -19.03 -16.98
C TYR A 66 12.72 -20.38 -17.19
N GLU A 67 12.56 -21.18 -16.14
CA GLU A 67 11.69 -22.37 -16.13
C GLU A 67 10.69 -22.34 -14.96
N GLU A 68 9.49 -22.88 -15.20
CA GLU A 68 8.44 -23.18 -14.23
C GLU A 68 8.08 -24.67 -14.38
N ASP A 69 8.10 -25.42 -13.27
CA ASP A 69 7.89 -26.87 -13.21
C ASP A 69 8.70 -27.67 -14.25
N GLY A 70 9.96 -27.26 -14.45
CA GLY A 70 10.91 -27.90 -15.36
C GLY A 70 10.68 -27.62 -16.85
N ASN A 71 9.75 -26.71 -17.19
CA ASN A 71 9.49 -26.28 -18.56
C ASN A 71 9.84 -24.80 -18.73
N PRO A 72 10.31 -24.36 -19.91
CA PRO A 72 10.48 -22.93 -20.19
C PRO A 72 9.21 -22.14 -19.90
N ILE A 73 9.34 -21.00 -19.23
CA ILE A 73 8.19 -20.17 -18.87
C ILE A 73 7.52 -19.68 -20.16
N SER A 74 6.24 -19.99 -20.32
CA SER A 74 5.46 -19.59 -21.50
C SER A 74 5.20 -18.08 -21.51
N SER A 75 4.90 -17.52 -22.69
CA SER A 75 4.49 -16.12 -22.82
C SER A 75 3.29 -15.78 -21.95
N ASP A 76 2.32 -16.68 -21.83
CA ASP A 76 1.09 -16.43 -21.07
C ASP A 76 1.34 -16.40 -19.56
N CYS A 77 2.44 -17.04 -19.12
CA CYS A 77 2.88 -17.06 -17.73
C CYS A 77 3.91 -15.97 -17.40
N GLY A 78 4.22 -15.08 -18.35
CA GLY A 78 5.17 -13.98 -18.13
C GLY A 78 6.60 -14.26 -18.59
N GLY A 79 6.82 -15.28 -19.41
CA GLY A 79 8.13 -15.64 -19.95
C GLY A 79 8.61 -14.68 -21.06
N PRO A 80 9.86 -14.79 -21.52
CA PRO A 80 10.80 -15.89 -21.21
C PRO A 80 11.49 -15.75 -19.84
N LEU A 81 11.45 -14.57 -19.23
CA LEU A 81 12.10 -14.26 -17.95
C LEU A 81 11.11 -13.56 -17.01
N ARG A 82 11.06 -13.99 -15.75
CA ARG A 82 10.30 -13.31 -14.69
C ARG A 82 11.04 -13.34 -13.35
N ILE A 83 10.66 -12.46 -12.44
CA ILE A 83 11.09 -12.53 -11.05
C ILE A 83 10.31 -13.67 -10.39
N ALA A 84 11.03 -14.48 -9.64
CA ALA A 84 10.47 -15.42 -8.70
C ALA A 84 11.24 -15.33 -7.38
N PHE A 85 10.52 -15.56 -6.28
CA PHE A 85 11.12 -15.73 -4.97
C PHE A 85 10.99 -17.19 -4.57
N VAL A 86 12.12 -17.86 -4.40
CA VAL A 86 12.17 -19.30 -4.09
C VAL A 86 12.69 -19.53 -2.68
N GLY A 87 12.13 -20.53 -1.98
CA GLY A 87 12.49 -20.85 -0.60
C GLY A 87 11.94 -22.21 -0.18
N SER A 88 12.42 -22.73 0.95
CA SER A 88 12.07 -24.08 1.47
C SER A 88 10.59 -24.26 1.79
N ASP A 89 9.89 -23.17 2.12
CA ASP A 89 8.52 -23.21 2.65
C ASP A 89 7.48 -22.71 1.63
N SER A 90 7.82 -22.75 0.33
CA SER A 90 6.93 -22.30 -0.76
C SER A 90 6.27 -20.94 -0.48
N PRO A 91 7.09 -19.92 -0.20
CA PRO A 91 6.61 -18.65 0.34
C PRO A 91 5.68 -17.93 -0.65
N ILE A 92 4.56 -17.40 -0.14
CA ILE A 92 3.57 -16.67 -0.92
C ILE A 92 3.70 -15.19 -0.58
N THR A 93 4.10 -14.39 -1.57
CA THR A 93 4.22 -12.93 -1.47
C THR A 93 3.21 -12.26 -2.38
N ASP A 94 3.10 -10.93 -2.30
CA ASP A 94 2.30 -10.19 -3.26
C ASP A 94 2.80 -10.30 -4.70
N GLY A 95 1.85 -10.33 -5.62
CA GLY A 95 2.10 -10.58 -7.04
C GLY A 95 2.85 -9.45 -7.75
N HIS A 96 2.78 -8.22 -7.25
CA HIS A 96 3.52 -7.09 -7.84
C HIS A 96 5.03 -7.27 -7.75
N PHE A 97 5.54 -8.00 -6.77
CA PHE A 97 6.96 -8.37 -6.69
C PHE A 97 7.39 -9.37 -7.79
N TRP A 98 6.46 -9.96 -8.53
CA TRP A 98 6.75 -11.00 -9.53
C TRP A 98 6.74 -10.45 -10.96
N CYS A 99 7.59 -9.45 -11.22
CA CYS A 99 7.69 -8.78 -12.52
C CYS A 99 7.93 -9.79 -13.66
N LYS A 100 7.10 -9.71 -14.70
CA LYS A 100 7.07 -10.60 -15.87
C LYS A 100 7.76 -9.95 -17.07
N TYR A 101 8.06 -10.72 -18.11
CA TYR A 101 8.58 -10.21 -19.38
C TYR A 101 9.85 -9.36 -19.21
N ILE A 102 10.76 -9.80 -18.34
CA ILE A 102 11.90 -8.98 -17.92
C ILE A 102 12.77 -8.64 -19.13
N ASN A 103 13.00 -7.34 -19.30
CA ASN A 103 13.83 -6.78 -20.37
C ASN A 103 15.07 -6.05 -19.83
N LYS A 104 15.00 -5.47 -18.62
CA LYS A 104 16.08 -4.67 -18.05
C LYS A 104 16.17 -4.81 -16.53
N ILE A 105 17.40 -4.87 -16.03
CA ILE A 105 17.75 -4.83 -14.60
C ILE A 105 18.71 -3.66 -14.39
N GLU A 106 18.44 -2.83 -13.40
CA GLU A 106 19.24 -1.65 -13.07
C GLU A 106 19.55 -1.63 -11.58
N ILE A 107 20.81 -1.29 -11.25
CA ILE A 107 21.21 -0.96 -9.88
C ILE A 107 21.19 0.56 -9.76
N LEU A 108 20.37 1.06 -8.84
CA LEU A 108 20.17 2.49 -8.61
C LEU A 108 20.70 2.89 -7.22
N GLY A 109 20.58 4.17 -6.88
CA GLY A 109 20.76 4.62 -5.49
C GLY A 109 19.71 4.01 -4.57
N GLY A 110 20.01 3.93 -3.28
CA GLY A 110 19.11 3.38 -2.27
C GLY A 110 17.76 4.10 -2.25
N VAL A 111 16.70 3.30 -2.08
CA VAL A 111 15.35 3.80 -1.81
C VAL A 111 14.92 3.30 -0.44
N ALA A 112 14.24 4.15 0.31
CA ALA A 112 13.64 3.75 1.58
C ALA A 112 12.26 3.16 1.33
N ASP A 113 11.91 2.14 2.11
CA ASP A 113 10.53 1.69 2.19
C ASP A 113 9.72 2.57 3.13
N TRP A 114 8.43 2.68 2.87
CA TRP A 114 7.49 3.48 3.63
C TRP A 114 6.08 2.93 3.43
N ASN A 115 5.18 3.23 4.36
CA ASN A 115 3.76 2.89 4.27
C ASN A 115 2.93 4.16 4.20
N LEU A 116 1.83 4.09 3.46
CA LEU A 116 0.77 5.10 3.49
C LEU A 116 -0.38 4.54 4.33
N THR A 117 -0.74 5.22 5.42
CA THR A 117 -1.90 4.81 6.22
C THR A 117 -3.19 5.34 5.57
N LEU A 118 -4.13 4.46 5.29
CA LEU A 118 -5.47 4.79 4.84
C LEU A 118 -6.47 4.41 5.95
N THR A 119 -7.23 5.37 6.45
CA THR A 119 -8.14 5.13 7.59
C THR A 119 -9.53 5.67 7.28
N GLY A 120 -10.56 4.85 7.35
CA GLY A 120 -11.95 5.26 7.17
C GLY A 120 -12.88 4.20 7.74
N ALA A 121 -13.81 3.70 6.94
CA ALA A 121 -14.66 2.57 7.30
C ALA A 121 -13.87 1.28 7.56
N ILE A 122 -12.69 1.15 6.94
CA ILE A 122 -11.67 0.15 7.23
C ILE A 122 -10.30 0.83 7.33
N ARG A 123 -9.28 0.10 7.75
CA ARG A 123 -7.89 0.55 7.70
C ARG A 123 -7.05 -0.30 6.76
N ASP A 124 -6.33 0.35 5.87
CA ASP A 124 -5.32 -0.28 5.00
C ASP A 124 -3.98 0.45 5.13
N MET A 125 -2.89 -0.26 4.88
CA MET A 125 -1.53 0.28 4.98
C MET A 125 -0.67 -0.18 3.80
N PRO A 126 -0.99 0.23 2.57
CA PRO A 126 -0.16 -0.09 1.42
C PRO A 126 1.27 0.42 1.61
N ASP A 127 2.22 -0.46 1.35
CA ASP A 127 3.63 -0.13 1.30
C ASP A 127 3.97 0.63 -0.01
N ARG A 128 5.20 1.15 -0.09
CA ARG A 128 5.73 1.82 -1.27
C ARG A 128 5.55 0.98 -2.53
N SER A 129 5.85 -0.31 -2.44
CA SER A 129 5.83 -1.22 -3.59
C SER A 129 4.40 -1.42 -4.14
N THR A 130 3.41 -1.48 -3.25
CA THR A 130 1.98 -1.52 -3.59
C THR A 130 1.53 -0.23 -4.25
N ILE A 131 1.96 0.93 -3.73
CA ILE A 131 1.66 2.23 -4.35
C ILE A 131 2.30 2.35 -5.73
N GLU A 132 3.58 2.03 -5.89
CA GLU A 132 4.28 2.03 -7.19
C GLU A 132 3.61 1.10 -8.21
N SER A 133 3.18 -0.08 -7.77
CA SER A 133 2.44 -1.00 -8.63
C SER A 133 1.07 -0.45 -9.03
N CYS A 134 0.36 0.22 -8.11
CA CYS A 134 -0.92 0.86 -8.39
C CYS A 134 -0.78 2.01 -9.42
N VAL A 135 0.29 2.80 -9.33
CA VAL A 135 0.64 3.82 -10.34
C VAL A 135 0.79 3.18 -11.73
N GLY A 136 1.31 1.95 -11.84
CA GLY A 136 1.43 1.24 -13.12
C GLY A 136 0.11 1.09 -13.90
N CYS A 137 -1.03 1.00 -13.21
CA CYS A 137 -2.36 0.83 -13.83
C CYS A 137 -3.25 2.07 -13.74
N HIS A 138 -3.01 2.95 -12.76
CA HIS A 138 -3.91 4.05 -12.40
C HIS A 138 -3.23 5.43 -12.43
N ARG A 139 -2.09 5.56 -13.11
CA ARG A 139 -1.34 6.83 -13.21
C ARG A 139 -2.19 7.96 -13.83
N THR A 140 -2.15 9.11 -13.19
CA THR A 140 -2.50 10.42 -13.75
C THR A 140 -1.32 11.38 -13.62
N SER A 141 -1.34 12.50 -14.35
CA SER A 141 -0.33 13.55 -14.24
C SER A 141 -0.90 14.96 -14.38
N TRP A 142 -0.18 15.92 -13.80
CA TRP A 142 -0.48 17.34 -13.90
C TRP A 142 0.81 18.14 -14.06
N THR A 143 0.84 19.05 -15.03
CA THR A 143 1.96 19.99 -15.25
C THR A 143 1.65 21.33 -14.62
N ASP A 144 2.52 21.77 -13.70
CA ASP A 144 2.36 23.03 -13.00
C ASP A 144 2.77 24.25 -13.84
N GLY A 145 2.56 25.46 -13.31
CA GLY A 145 2.92 26.71 -13.98
C GLY A 145 4.42 26.94 -14.17
N SER A 146 5.27 26.08 -13.59
CA SER A 146 6.74 26.07 -13.78
C SER A 146 7.20 24.99 -14.77
N SER A 147 6.26 24.38 -15.49
CA SER A 147 6.50 23.28 -16.44
C SER A 147 7.08 22.02 -15.78
N GLN A 148 6.77 21.78 -14.50
CA GLN A 148 7.11 20.54 -13.82
C GLN A 148 5.91 19.59 -13.88
N GLU A 149 6.12 18.38 -14.39
CA GLU A 149 5.10 17.33 -14.46
C GLU A 149 5.13 16.50 -13.17
N TRP A 150 4.02 16.49 -12.46
CA TRP A 150 3.81 15.65 -11.28
C TRP A 150 2.96 14.46 -11.67
N SER A 151 3.34 13.24 -11.27
CA SER A 151 2.54 12.04 -11.57
C SER A 151 2.43 11.09 -10.37
N GLY A 152 1.33 10.36 -10.34
CA GLY A 152 1.01 9.41 -9.27
C GLY A 152 -0.43 8.91 -9.37
N ILE A 153 -1.05 8.65 -8.22
CA ILE A 153 -2.40 8.08 -8.13
C ILE A 153 -3.42 9.19 -7.86
N PRO A 154 -4.57 9.22 -8.55
CA PRO A 154 -5.71 10.04 -8.14
C PRO A 154 -6.10 9.81 -6.66
N LEU A 155 -6.25 10.88 -5.87
CA LEU A 155 -6.60 10.82 -4.45
C LEU A 155 -7.86 9.99 -4.21
N TRP A 156 -8.85 10.11 -5.10
CA TRP A 156 -10.14 9.42 -4.96
C TRP A 156 -10.02 7.90 -5.02
N LEU A 157 -9.02 7.35 -5.72
CA LEU A 157 -8.79 5.90 -5.74
C LEU A 157 -8.28 5.38 -4.40
N LEU A 158 -7.45 6.16 -3.70
CA LEU A 158 -6.96 5.83 -2.37
C LEU A 158 -8.05 5.99 -1.31
N VAL A 159 -8.88 7.04 -1.45
CA VAL A 159 -10.06 7.24 -0.59
C VAL A 159 -11.05 6.10 -0.77
N GLY A 160 -11.26 5.63 -2.01
CA GLY A 160 -12.14 4.49 -2.31
C GLY A 160 -11.68 3.14 -1.74
N VAL A 161 -10.46 3.06 -1.19
CA VAL A 161 -10.04 1.86 -0.44
C VAL A 161 -10.72 1.80 0.92
N VAL A 162 -11.09 2.96 1.49
CA VAL A 162 -11.52 3.08 2.89
C VAL A 162 -12.82 3.87 3.07
N ASP A 163 -13.53 4.22 1.99
CA ASP A 163 -14.81 4.97 2.07
C ASP A 163 -16.04 4.08 2.31
N ASP A 164 -15.86 2.76 2.39
CA ASP A 164 -16.82 1.80 2.92
C ASP A 164 -16.16 0.50 3.42
N SER A 165 -16.97 -0.45 3.88
CA SER A 165 -16.54 -1.74 4.42
C SER A 165 -16.62 -2.90 3.41
N MET A 166 -16.80 -2.62 2.11
CA MET A 166 -16.94 -3.67 1.09
C MET A 166 -15.58 -4.27 0.73
N ASN A 167 -15.05 -5.14 1.58
CA ASN A 167 -13.81 -5.85 1.29
C ASN A 167 -14.08 -7.23 0.66
N GLU A 168 -13.43 -7.46 -0.50
CA GLU A 168 -12.87 -8.74 -1.01
C GLU A 168 -12.96 -8.90 -2.55
N THR A 169 -13.96 -8.33 -3.23
CA THR A 169 -14.11 -8.48 -4.70
C THR A 169 -13.96 -7.19 -5.51
N ALA A 170 -13.78 -6.04 -4.84
CA ALA A 170 -13.96 -4.71 -5.43
C ALA A 170 -12.75 -3.80 -5.15
N LYS A 171 -11.51 -4.29 -5.30
CA LYS A 171 -10.34 -3.40 -5.34
C LYS A 171 -10.59 -2.39 -6.50
N HIS A 172 -10.65 -1.09 -6.17
CA HIS A 172 -10.87 0.09 -7.05
C HIS A 172 -12.29 0.69 -7.16
N TYR A 173 -13.21 0.48 -6.22
CA TYR A 173 -14.52 1.17 -6.25
C TYR A 173 -14.59 2.27 -5.19
N PHE A 174 -14.64 3.51 -5.64
CA PHE A 174 -15.06 4.65 -4.81
C PHE A 174 -16.57 4.66 -4.67
N ASN A 175 -17.06 4.81 -3.44
CA ASN A 175 -18.48 4.78 -3.13
C ASN A 175 -19.11 6.15 -3.39
N ASP A 176 -19.52 6.39 -4.64
CA ASP A 176 -20.12 7.67 -5.05
C ASP A 176 -21.36 8.04 -4.22
N THR A 177 -22.11 7.05 -3.70
CA THR A 177 -23.30 7.30 -2.88
C THR A 177 -22.92 7.87 -1.51
N VAL A 178 -21.93 7.29 -0.83
CA VAL A 178 -21.43 7.81 0.45
C VAL A 178 -20.73 9.16 0.24
N ALA A 179 -19.99 9.32 -0.87
CA ALA A 179 -19.33 10.56 -1.20
C ALA A 179 -20.30 11.72 -1.49
N GLU A 180 -21.46 11.44 -2.10
CA GLU A 180 -22.50 12.43 -2.36
C GLU A 180 -23.19 12.91 -1.07
N ILE A 181 -23.31 12.06 -0.04
CA ILE A 181 -23.78 12.46 1.29
C ILE A 181 -22.83 13.49 1.91
N GLY A 182 -21.54 13.34 1.67
CA GLY A 182 -20.51 14.25 2.13
C GLY A 182 -19.75 13.71 3.35
N TYR A 183 -18.42 13.64 3.23
CA TYR A 183 -17.50 13.41 4.35
C TYR A 183 -16.22 14.23 4.15
N ASN A 184 -15.37 14.29 5.18
CA ASN A 184 -14.10 15.01 5.12
C ASN A 184 -12.95 14.03 4.85
N VAL A 185 -12.24 14.27 3.76
CA VAL A 185 -10.98 13.59 3.45
C VAL A 185 -9.84 14.45 3.98
N THR A 186 -9.15 13.99 5.02
CA THR A 186 -7.94 14.63 5.52
C THR A 186 -6.69 13.95 4.95
N VAL A 187 -5.85 14.72 4.27
CA VAL A 187 -4.51 14.31 3.82
C VAL A 187 -3.49 14.90 4.78
N ALA A 188 -2.69 14.04 5.41
CA ALA A 188 -1.75 14.42 6.47
C ALA A 188 -0.32 13.99 6.15
N ALA A 189 0.62 14.89 6.44
CA ALA A 189 2.04 14.65 6.39
C ALA A 189 2.55 14.04 7.71
N GLY A 190 3.69 13.35 7.65
CA GLY A 190 4.32 12.75 8.83
C GLY A 190 4.78 13.76 9.89
N ASP A 191 4.88 15.04 9.56
CA ASP A 191 5.21 16.13 10.50
C ASP A 191 3.97 16.72 11.21
N GLY A 192 2.78 16.18 10.94
CA GLY A 192 1.50 16.63 11.50
C GLY A 192 0.80 17.73 10.68
N TYR A 193 1.41 18.24 9.60
CA TYR A 193 0.72 19.16 8.70
C TYR A 193 -0.39 18.44 7.93
N CYS A 194 -1.60 19.00 7.88
CA CYS A 194 -2.70 18.36 7.17
C CYS A 194 -3.65 19.34 6.50
N LYS A 195 -4.35 18.85 5.47
CA LYS A 195 -5.40 19.57 4.75
C LYS A 195 -6.61 18.67 4.57
N THR A 196 -7.78 19.29 4.62
CA THR A 196 -9.06 18.58 4.58
C THR A 196 -9.87 19.07 3.40
N PHE A 197 -10.42 18.13 2.65
CA PHE A 197 -11.23 18.35 1.46
C PHE A 197 -12.55 17.63 1.62
N ASN A 198 -13.64 18.23 1.15
CA ASN A 198 -14.91 17.53 1.13
C ASN A 198 -14.91 16.45 0.04
N SER A 199 -15.54 15.31 0.31
CA SER A 199 -15.68 14.18 -0.62
C SER A 199 -16.25 14.60 -1.98
N THR A 200 -17.12 15.62 -2.06
CA THR A 200 -17.66 16.12 -3.33
C THR A 200 -16.62 16.77 -4.25
N ILE A 201 -15.50 17.25 -3.71
CA ILE A 201 -14.36 17.77 -4.48
C ILE A 201 -13.42 16.63 -4.89
N VAL A 202 -13.32 15.61 -4.04
CA VAL A 202 -12.45 14.45 -4.26
C VAL A 202 -13.06 13.48 -5.26
N ALA A 203 -14.38 13.30 -5.23
CA ALA A 203 -15.11 12.29 -6.00
C ALA A 203 -14.74 12.32 -7.48
N ARG A 204 -14.18 11.21 -7.97
CA ARG A 204 -13.79 10.98 -9.37
C ARG A 204 -12.91 12.09 -9.96
N ASN A 205 -12.14 12.77 -9.12
CA ASN A 205 -11.32 13.89 -9.53
C ASN A 205 -9.87 13.45 -9.80
N ASP A 206 -9.57 13.20 -11.06
CA ASP A 206 -8.22 12.81 -11.52
C ASP A 206 -7.19 13.95 -11.45
N GLU A 207 -7.61 15.18 -11.11
CA GLU A 207 -6.74 16.34 -10.96
C GLU A 207 -6.16 16.49 -9.54
N LEU A 208 -6.71 15.79 -8.54
CA LEU A 208 -6.11 15.69 -7.20
C LEU A 208 -5.24 14.45 -7.15
N ILE A 209 -3.92 14.65 -7.14
CA ILE A 209 -2.95 13.58 -7.34
C ILE A 209 -2.11 13.42 -6.09
N ILE A 210 -2.03 12.19 -5.57
CA ILE A 210 -0.99 11.77 -4.65
C ILE A 210 0.22 11.36 -5.49
N ALA A 211 1.09 12.33 -5.75
CA ALA A 211 2.26 12.18 -6.59
C ALA A 211 3.37 11.41 -5.88
N ASN A 212 4.02 10.51 -6.61
CA ASN A 212 5.24 9.81 -6.23
C ASN A 212 6.42 10.12 -7.18
N GLU A 213 6.17 10.86 -8.27
CA GLU A 213 7.17 11.25 -9.25
C GLU A 213 7.05 12.73 -9.67
N LEU A 214 8.21 13.32 -9.96
CA LEU A 214 8.38 14.64 -10.56
C LEU A 214 9.24 14.51 -11.82
N ASN A 215 8.72 14.94 -12.96
CA ASN A 215 9.33 14.84 -14.30
C ASN A 215 9.81 13.41 -14.63
N GLY A 216 9.00 12.40 -14.30
CA GLY A 216 9.31 10.98 -14.52
C GLY A 216 10.43 10.41 -13.65
N THR A 217 10.83 11.13 -12.60
CA THR A 217 11.83 10.69 -11.61
C THR A 217 11.25 10.75 -10.21
N ALA A 218 11.90 10.10 -9.23
CA ALA A 218 11.47 10.16 -7.84
C ALA A 218 11.34 11.60 -7.32
N LEU A 219 10.43 11.82 -6.36
CA LEU A 219 10.27 13.13 -5.74
C LEU A 219 11.58 13.62 -5.08
N PRO A 220 11.81 14.94 -5.07
CA PRO A 220 12.92 15.52 -4.33
C PRO A 220 12.72 15.32 -2.82
N GLN A 221 13.81 15.34 -2.05
CA GLN A 221 13.84 14.91 -0.65
C GLN A 221 12.81 15.62 0.24
N GLU A 222 12.57 16.91 0.00
CA GLU A 222 11.60 17.74 0.72
C GLU A 222 10.13 17.41 0.42
N CYS A 223 9.88 16.56 -0.58
CA CYS A 223 8.54 16.11 -0.97
C CYS A 223 8.32 14.62 -0.71
N LEU A 224 9.36 13.86 -0.34
CA LEU A 224 9.24 12.42 -0.07
C LEU A 224 8.36 12.14 1.17
N PRO A 225 7.67 10.98 1.21
CA PRO A 225 7.61 9.97 0.15
C PRO A 225 6.58 10.30 -0.95
N LEU A 226 5.54 11.06 -0.59
CA LEU A 226 4.40 11.37 -1.44
C LEU A 226 4.00 12.84 -1.29
N LYS A 227 3.39 13.41 -2.32
CA LYS A 227 2.88 14.78 -2.29
C LYS A 227 1.51 14.91 -2.92
N LEU A 228 0.58 15.59 -2.24
CA LEU A 228 -0.67 16.02 -2.85
C LEU A 228 -0.43 17.21 -3.79
N VAL A 229 -0.89 17.11 -5.03
CA VAL A 229 -0.79 18.16 -6.05
C VAL A 229 -2.07 18.25 -6.88
N GLY A 230 -2.24 19.37 -7.58
CA GLY A 230 -3.38 19.58 -8.48
C GLY A 230 -3.55 21.04 -8.92
N PRO A 231 -4.19 21.31 -10.08
CA PRO A 231 -4.32 22.64 -10.66
C PRO A 231 -5.15 23.61 -9.82
N ASN A 232 -6.11 23.12 -9.04
CA ASN A 232 -7.03 23.92 -8.25
C ASN A 232 -6.64 24.02 -6.76
N LEU A 233 -5.44 23.52 -6.41
CA LEU A 233 -4.90 23.63 -5.06
C LEU A 233 -4.06 24.89 -4.91
N THR A 234 -4.21 25.58 -3.78
CA THR A 234 -3.22 26.55 -3.35
C THR A 234 -1.93 25.85 -2.95
N LYS A 235 -0.80 26.58 -2.94
CA LYS A 235 0.48 26.02 -2.48
C LYS A 235 0.43 25.44 -1.06
N SER A 236 -0.42 26.01 -0.19
CA SER A 236 -0.59 25.47 1.16
C SER A 236 -1.37 24.16 1.18
N GLU A 237 -2.25 23.93 0.19
CA GLU A 237 -3.03 22.70 0.09
C GLU A 237 -2.23 21.53 -0.48
N MET A 238 -1.11 21.81 -1.16
CA MET A 238 -0.21 20.79 -1.69
C MET A 238 0.68 20.18 -0.60
N VAL A 239 0.12 19.26 0.17
CA VAL A 239 0.77 18.58 1.30
C VAL A 239 1.95 17.74 0.81
N SER A 240 3.18 18.12 1.16
CA SER A 240 4.39 17.30 0.98
C SER A 240 4.53 16.30 2.13
N GLY A 241 5.19 15.16 1.88
CA GLY A 241 5.48 14.18 2.93
C GLY A 241 4.24 13.47 3.45
N VAL A 242 3.25 13.24 2.57
CA VAL A 242 2.00 12.55 2.90
C VAL A 242 2.32 11.17 3.49
N ALA A 243 1.79 10.92 4.68
CA ALA A 243 1.94 9.67 5.42
C ALA A 243 0.58 9.04 5.77
N GLU A 244 -0.50 9.83 5.76
CA GLU A 244 -1.85 9.35 6.06
C GLU A 244 -2.91 10.04 5.20
N ILE A 245 -3.93 9.29 4.79
CA ILE A 245 -5.20 9.79 4.28
C ILE A 245 -6.30 9.19 5.15
N ARG A 246 -7.16 10.04 5.74
CA ARG A 246 -8.21 9.57 6.64
C ARG A 246 -9.57 10.21 6.42
N ILE A 247 -10.61 9.46 6.75
CA ILE A 247 -12.02 9.84 6.71
C ILE A 247 -12.62 9.63 8.12
N PRO A 248 -12.45 10.58 9.05
CA PRO A 248 -12.83 10.39 10.45
C PRO A 248 -14.30 10.04 10.65
N GLU A 249 -15.19 10.56 9.81
CA GLU A 249 -16.64 10.34 9.91
C GLU A 249 -17.07 8.90 9.60
N LEU A 250 -16.21 8.10 8.96
CA LEU A 250 -16.51 6.72 8.59
C LEU A 250 -15.87 5.68 9.53
N ILE A 251 -15.05 6.11 10.49
CA ILE A 251 -14.43 5.20 11.46
C ILE A 251 -15.50 4.53 12.32
N VAL A 252 -15.49 3.20 12.35
CA VAL A 252 -16.42 2.40 13.15
C VAL A 252 -15.90 2.31 14.58
N CYS A 253 -16.51 3.06 15.51
CA CYS A 253 -16.15 2.95 16.92
C CYS A 253 -16.39 1.52 17.42
N GLY A 254 -15.37 0.95 18.07
CA GLY A 254 -15.34 -0.41 18.56
C GLY A 254 -14.72 -1.42 17.61
N ASP A 255 -14.53 -1.09 16.33
CA ASP A 255 -13.86 -1.95 15.36
C ASP A 255 -12.34 -1.92 15.61
N ALA A 256 -11.88 -2.83 16.48
CA ALA A 256 -10.53 -2.83 16.99
C ALA A 256 -9.55 -3.53 16.04
N ASN A 257 -10.04 -4.36 15.12
CA ASN A 257 -9.21 -4.96 14.06
C ASN A 257 -9.21 -4.13 12.75
N HIS A 258 -10.09 -3.13 12.63
CA HIS A 258 -10.25 -2.23 11.48
C HIS A 258 -10.71 -2.93 10.19
N ASP A 259 -11.51 -3.99 10.31
CA ASP A 259 -12.06 -4.72 9.17
C ASP A 259 -13.43 -4.18 8.68
N GLY A 260 -13.97 -3.17 9.36
CA GLY A 260 -15.24 -2.50 9.08
C GLY A 260 -16.46 -3.20 9.65
N ILE A 261 -16.28 -4.31 10.39
CA ILE A 261 -17.36 -5.11 10.95
C ILE A 261 -17.17 -5.26 12.45
N LEU A 262 -18.13 -4.76 13.23
CA LEU A 262 -18.12 -4.98 14.66
C LEU A 262 -18.46 -6.44 15.01
N THR A 263 -17.53 -7.16 15.60
CA THR A 263 -17.70 -8.56 15.99
C THR A 263 -17.19 -8.85 17.40
N THR A 264 -17.29 -10.13 17.82
CA THR A 264 -16.68 -10.58 19.08
C THR A 264 -15.15 -10.56 19.04
N VAL A 265 -14.52 -10.53 17.85
CA VAL A 265 -13.06 -10.43 17.70
C VAL A 265 -12.58 -9.09 18.25
N ASP A 266 -13.33 -8.02 17.99
CA ASP A 266 -13.01 -6.67 18.45
C ASP A 266 -13.10 -6.53 19.95
N ALA A 267 -14.13 -7.12 20.56
CA ALA A 267 -14.26 -7.17 22.01
C ALA A 267 -13.07 -7.89 22.66
N VAL A 268 -12.56 -8.95 22.03
CA VAL A 268 -11.36 -9.66 22.51
C VAL A 268 -10.12 -8.77 22.39
N LEU A 269 -9.97 -8.00 21.30
CA LEU A 269 -8.87 -7.06 21.15
C LEU A 269 -8.93 -5.93 22.18
N ALA A 270 -10.10 -5.35 22.42
CA ALA A 270 -10.31 -4.35 23.46
C ALA A 270 -9.95 -4.89 24.86
N LEU A 271 -10.28 -6.15 25.17
CA LEU A 271 -9.83 -6.81 26.40
C LEU A 271 -8.30 -6.94 26.46
N ARG A 272 -7.65 -7.30 25.34
CA ARG A 272 -6.19 -7.40 25.26
C ARG A 272 -5.52 -6.04 25.47
N MET A 273 -6.11 -4.95 24.95
CA MET A 273 -5.67 -3.57 25.19
C MET A 273 -5.81 -3.20 26.66
N ALA A 274 -6.96 -3.50 27.27
CA ALA A 274 -7.25 -3.20 28.68
C ALA A 274 -6.27 -3.88 29.65
N VAL A 275 -5.72 -5.05 29.30
CA VAL A 275 -4.69 -5.74 30.09
C VAL A 275 -3.26 -5.43 29.63
N GLY A 276 -3.07 -4.52 28.67
CA GLY A 276 -1.76 -4.12 28.15
C GLY A 276 -1.02 -5.21 27.37
N SER A 277 -1.73 -6.19 26.82
CA SER A 277 -1.13 -7.29 26.02
C SER A 277 -0.97 -6.93 24.54
N VAL A 278 -1.59 -5.84 24.09
CA VAL A 278 -1.42 -5.23 22.76
C VAL A 278 -1.41 -3.71 22.93
N GLU A 279 -0.91 -3.00 21.92
CA GLU A 279 -0.93 -1.53 21.89
C GLU A 279 -2.38 -1.02 21.92
N THR A 280 -2.61 0.07 22.65
CA THR A 280 -3.93 0.67 22.80
C THR A 280 -4.30 1.42 21.54
N ASP A 281 -5.48 1.12 21.00
CA ASP A 281 -6.11 1.89 19.92
C ASP A 281 -7.41 2.49 20.44
N LEU A 282 -7.53 3.82 20.38
CA LEU A 282 -8.71 4.53 20.88
C LEU A 282 -9.95 4.34 20.00
N VAL A 283 -9.85 3.68 18.85
CA VAL A 283 -11.04 3.20 18.13
C VAL A 283 -11.90 2.29 19.02
N ALA A 284 -11.27 1.54 19.94
CA ALA A 284 -11.92 0.64 20.87
C ALA A 284 -12.49 1.33 22.12
N ASP A 285 -12.24 2.63 22.32
CA ASP A 285 -12.83 3.42 23.42
C ASP A 285 -14.28 3.78 23.09
N MET A 286 -15.19 2.86 23.43
CA MET A 286 -16.62 2.97 23.13
C MET A 286 -17.32 4.07 23.95
N ASN A 287 -16.75 4.46 25.08
CA ASN A 287 -17.38 5.39 26.00
C ASN A 287 -16.79 6.82 25.93
N GLY A 288 -15.64 6.98 25.27
CA GLY A 288 -14.97 8.25 25.02
C GLY A 288 -14.25 8.83 26.24
N ASP A 289 -13.87 8.02 27.22
CA ASP A 289 -13.14 8.48 28.41
C ASP A 289 -11.62 8.59 28.21
N GLY A 290 -11.14 8.25 27.01
CA GLY A 290 -9.74 8.27 26.62
C GLY A 290 -8.96 7.02 27.03
N GLN A 291 -9.63 5.96 27.49
CA GLN A 291 -9.02 4.70 27.89
C GLN A 291 -9.78 3.50 27.30
N VAL A 292 -9.03 2.47 26.91
CA VAL A 292 -9.64 1.18 26.54
C VAL A 292 -9.62 0.25 27.75
N THR A 293 -10.81 -0.11 28.22
CA THR A 293 -11.01 -0.93 29.41
C THR A 293 -11.91 -2.14 29.10
N SER A 294 -12.13 -3.00 30.09
CA SER A 294 -13.11 -4.09 29.96
C SER A 294 -14.55 -3.59 29.78
N VAL A 295 -14.85 -2.33 30.14
CA VAL A 295 -16.16 -1.71 29.92
C VAL A 295 -16.39 -1.54 28.42
N ASP A 296 -15.38 -1.10 27.69
CA ASP A 296 -15.48 -0.88 26.24
C ASP A 296 -15.66 -2.20 25.49
N ALA A 297 -14.91 -3.23 25.89
CA ALA A 297 -15.12 -4.59 25.38
C ALA A 297 -16.55 -5.11 25.61
N LEU A 298 -17.15 -4.78 26.76
CA LEU A 298 -18.55 -5.13 27.02
C LEU A 298 -19.51 -4.34 26.13
N MET A 299 -19.25 -3.04 25.90
CA MET A 299 -20.06 -2.20 25.01
C MET A 299 -19.98 -2.69 23.55
N ILE A 300 -18.82 -3.14 23.09
CA ILE A 300 -18.66 -3.80 21.79
C ILE A 300 -19.56 -5.05 21.73
N LEU A 301 -19.45 -5.97 22.70
CA LEU A 301 -20.27 -7.19 22.72
C LEU A 301 -21.77 -6.89 22.71
N GLN A 302 -22.22 -5.94 23.53
CA GLN A 302 -23.62 -5.54 23.59
C GLN A 302 -24.12 -5.03 22.22
N THR A 303 -23.30 -4.25 21.52
CA THR A 303 -23.62 -3.70 20.19
C THR A 303 -23.74 -4.82 19.16
N VAL A 304 -22.79 -5.77 19.15
CA VAL A 304 -22.82 -6.97 18.30
C VAL A 304 -24.12 -7.76 18.51
N TYR A 305 -24.51 -8.00 19.77
CA TYR A 305 -25.74 -8.75 20.07
C TYR A 305 -27.01 -8.03 19.61
N MET A 306 -27.09 -6.70 19.75
CA MET A 306 -28.25 -5.93 19.29
C MET A 306 -28.46 -5.97 17.78
N TRP A 307 -27.39 -6.09 16.99
CA TRP A 307 -27.48 -6.17 15.53
C TRP A 307 -27.77 -7.59 15.01
N SER A 308 -27.62 -8.59 15.87
CA SER A 308 -27.90 -10.00 15.58
C SER A 308 -29.33 -10.46 15.94
N SER A 309 -30.13 -9.59 16.58
CA SER A 309 -31.49 -9.85 17.08
C SER A 309 -32.57 -9.16 16.26
#